data_AF-A0AA41VGT2-F1
#
_entry.id   AF-A0AA41VGT2-F1
#
_cell.length_a   1.000
_cell.length_b   1.000
_cell.length_c   1.000
_cell.angle_alpha   90.00
_cell.angle_beta   90.00
_cell.angle_gamma   90.00
#
_symmetry.space_group_name_H-M   'P 1'
#
loop_
_entity.id
_entity.type
_entity.pdbx_description
1 polymer ?
#
loop_
_entity_poly.entity_id
_entity_poly.type
_entity_poly.pdbx_seq_one_letter_code
_entity_poly.pdbx_strand_id
1 'polypeptide(L)'
;ATLHKEILYMAGQLGLDPPTMKLCGGGPTAEMQQALENSEAVAESFNCSITSSAILFVIYCAASTTCSQRSDIQGKHEAFLEQRRSLESDHVSEFVNPIIIYVLSPNLPK
;
A
#
# COMPACT_ATOMS: atom_id res chain seq x y z
N ALA A 1 -11.37 -6.66 5.05
CA ALA A 1 -10.73 -7.64 4.17
C ALA A 1 -11.45 -8.98 4.29
N THR A 2 -11.33 -9.85 3.29
CA THR A 2 -11.97 -11.18 3.27
C THR A 2 -10.91 -12.22 2.96
N LEU A 3 -10.75 -13.21 3.83
CA LEU A 3 -9.89 -14.37 3.58
C LEU A 3 -10.72 -15.46 2.88
N HIS A 4 -10.31 -15.86 1.68
CA HIS A 4 -10.97 -16.92 0.92
C HIS A 4 -9.95 -17.79 0.20
N LYS A 5 -9.99 -19.11 0.45
CA LYS A 5 -9.06 -20.08 -0.13
C LYS A 5 -7.60 -19.63 0.00
N GLU A 6 -7.21 -19.26 1.22
CA GLU A 6 -5.85 -18.82 1.58
C GLU A 6 -5.38 -17.51 0.92
N ILE A 7 -6.25 -16.83 0.17
CA ILE A 7 -5.96 -15.52 -0.41
C ILE A 7 -6.72 -14.46 0.39
N LEU A 8 -5.97 -13.46 0.88
CA LEU A 8 -6.53 -12.29 1.57
C LEU A 8 -6.89 -11.21 0.55
N TYR A 9 -8.18 -10.97 0.37
CA TYR A 9 -8.71 -9.89 -0.48
C TYR A 9 -8.94 -8.65 0.38
N MET A 10 -8.17 -7.60 0.12
CA MET A 10 -8.29 -6.33 0.83
C MET A 10 -9.12 -5.33 0.04
N ALA A 11 -9.88 -4.49 0.76
CA ALA A 11 -10.47 -3.30 0.17
C ALA A 11 -9.34 -2.31 -0.17
N GLY A 12 -9.59 -1.39 -1.12
CA GLY A 12 -8.66 -0.30 -1.41
C GLY A 12 -8.49 0.57 -0.18
N GLN A 13 -7.28 0.61 0.37
CA GLN A 13 -6.95 1.47 1.51
C GLN A 13 -6.66 2.88 1.03
N LEU A 14 -7.17 3.85 1.77
CA LEU A 14 -6.91 5.27 1.57
C LEU A 14 -5.88 5.75 2.60
N GLY A 15 -5.24 6.88 2.33
CA GLY A 15 -4.34 7.57 3.26
C GLY A 15 -5.06 8.26 4.42
N LEU A 16 -6.01 7.57 5.05
CA LEU A 16 -6.76 8.06 6.20
C LEU A 16 -5.98 7.77 7.49
N ASP A 17 -5.89 8.75 8.37
CA ASP A 17 -5.43 8.55 9.73
C ASP A 17 -6.49 7.76 10.52
N PRO A 18 -6.22 6.54 11.02
CA PRO A 18 -7.26 5.69 11.64
C PRO A 18 -7.95 6.33 12.86
N PRO A 19 -7.27 7.05 13.76
CA PRO A 19 -7.92 7.74 14.88
C PRO A 19 -8.88 8.85 14.46
N THR A 20 -8.53 9.67 13.46
CA THR A 20 -9.33 10.83 13.07
C THR A 20 -10.25 10.58 11.88
N MET A 21 -10.02 9.51 11.13
CA MET A 21 -10.70 9.17 9.87
C MET A 21 -10.62 10.29 8.83
N LYS A 22 -9.57 11.12 8.90
CA LYS A 22 -9.31 12.20 7.93
C LYS A 22 -8.16 11.81 7.03
N LEU A 23 -8.21 12.29 5.79
CA LEU A 23 -7.10 12.19 4.85
C LEU A 23 -5.87 12.89 5.45
N CYS A 24 -4.73 12.21 5.44
CA CYS A 24 -3.50 12.76 6.00
C CYS A 24 -3.06 14.00 5.19
N GLY A 25 -2.56 15.02 5.90
CA GLY A 25 -1.91 16.17 5.27
C GLY A 25 -0.57 15.79 4.65
N GLY A 26 -0.05 16.62 3.74
CA GLY A 26 1.26 16.41 3.11
C GLY A 26 1.21 15.93 1.66
N GLY A 27 0.01 15.72 1.12
CA GLY A 27 -0.21 15.44 -0.30
C GLY A 27 -0.01 13.96 -0.68
N PRO A 28 0.05 13.66 -1.99
CA PRO A 28 -0.11 12.28 -2.49
C PRO A 28 0.90 11.27 -1.95
N THR A 29 2.13 11.70 -1.68
CA THR A 29 3.18 10.82 -1.15
C THR A 29 2.93 10.45 0.31
N ALA A 30 2.41 11.39 1.12
CA ALA A 30 2.01 11.11 2.50
C ALA A 30 0.78 10.21 2.52
N GLU A 31 -0.19 10.46 1.64
CA GLU A 31 -1.37 9.61 1.46
C GLU A 31 -0.98 8.18 1.07
N MET A 32 0.03 8.02 0.20
CA MET A 32 0.56 6.71 -0.17
C MET A 32 1.16 5.96 1.02
N GLN A 33 2.00 6.65 1.81
CA GLN A 33 2.60 6.07 3.02
C GLN A 33 1.50 5.59 3.99
N GLN A 34 0.53 6.44 4.28
CA GLN A 34 -0.55 6.09 5.21
C GLN A 34 -1.43 4.95 4.67
N ALA A 35 -1.71 4.92 3.36
CA ALA A 35 -2.46 3.83 2.74
C ALA A 35 -1.73 2.47 2.86
N LEU A 36 -0.39 2.47 2.76
CA LEU A 36 0.43 1.28 2.97
C LEU A 36 0.44 0.83 4.42
N GLU A 37 0.58 1.75 5.37
CA GLU A 37 0.50 1.45 6.81
C GLU A 37 -0.88 0.86 7.16
N ASN A 38 -1.95 1.45 6.62
CA ASN A 38 -3.30 0.93 6.80
C ASN A 38 -3.46 -0.46 6.18
N SER A 39 -2.87 -0.70 5.01
CA SER A 39 -2.88 -2.01 4.35
C SER A 39 -2.14 -3.07 5.14
N GLU A 40 -0.97 -2.72 5.67
CA GLU A 40 -0.15 -3.61 6.49
C GLU A 40 -0.87 -3.95 7.80
N ALA A 41 -1.43 -2.97 8.49
CA ALA A 41 -2.19 -3.20 9.71
C ALA A 41 -3.39 -4.13 9.48
N VAL A 42 -4.07 -3.99 8.34
CA VAL A 42 -5.14 -4.92 7.95
C VAL A 42 -4.57 -6.32 7.68
N ALA A 43 -3.47 -6.45 6.94
CA ALA A 43 -2.85 -7.75 6.66
C ALA A 43 -2.35 -8.46 7.93
N GLU A 44 -1.72 -7.73 8.84
CA GLU A 44 -1.20 -8.23 10.12
C GLU A 44 -2.33 -8.80 10.99
N SER A 45 -3.54 -8.22 10.93
CA SER A 45 -4.72 -8.78 11.63
C SER A 45 -5.14 -10.18 11.16
N PHE A 46 -4.61 -10.63 10.01
CA PHE A 46 -4.78 -11.98 9.46
C PHE A 46 -3.49 -12.82 9.49
N ASN A 47 -2.49 -12.42 10.29
CA ASN A 47 -1.15 -13.04 10.35
C ASN A 47 -0.45 -13.06 8.97
N CYS A 48 -0.66 -12.01 8.17
CA CYS A 48 -0.07 -11.82 6.85
C CYS A 48 0.71 -10.49 6.83
N SER A 49 1.50 -10.26 5.78
CA SER A 49 2.14 -8.97 5.51
C SER A 49 2.10 -8.67 4.02
N ILE A 50 1.83 -7.41 3.68
CA ILE A 50 1.88 -6.93 2.30
C ILE A 50 3.32 -6.87 1.78
N THR A 51 4.31 -6.86 2.68
CA THR A 51 5.73 -6.80 2.33
C THR A 51 6.27 -8.15 1.84
N SER A 52 5.83 -9.24 2.49
CA SER A 52 6.29 -10.60 2.23
C SER A 52 5.38 -11.42 1.31
N SER A 53 4.07 -11.20 1.41
CA SER A 53 3.07 -12.12 0.86
C SER A 53 2.16 -11.49 -0.21
N ALA A 54 2.35 -10.21 -0.54
CA ALA A 54 1.53 -9.56 -1.56
C ALA A 54 1.75 -10.20 -2.94
N ILE A 55 0.64 -10.50 -3.62
CA ILE A 55 0.63 -11.05 -4.98
C ILE A 55 0.35 -9.95 -6.01
N LEU A 56 -0.51 -8.98 -5.66
CA LEU A 56 -0.97 -7.92 -6.55
C LEU A 56 -1.21 -6.62 -5.76
N PHE A 57 -0.63 -5.53 -6.25
CA PHE A 57 -1.00 -4.17 -5.90
C PHE A 57 -1.70 -3.50 -7.07
N VAL A 58 -2.89 -2.94 -6.82
CA VAL A 58 -3.55 -2.01 -7.74
C VAL A 58 -3.64 -0.67 -7.06
N ILE A 59 -2.81 0.27 -7.51
CA ILE A 59 -2.66 1.59 -6.92
C ILE A 59 -3.37 2.59 -7.82
N TYR A 60 -4.47 3.15 -7.30
CA TYR A 60 -5.22 4.17 -8.00
C TYR A 60 -4.72 5.55 -7.59
N CYS A 61 -4.20 6.31 -8.56
CA CYS A 61 -3.76 7.69 -8.38
C CYS A 61 -4.78 8.64 -9.01
N ALA A 62 -4.99 9.81 -8.40
CA ALA A 62 -5.84 10.83 -9.02
C ALA A 62 -5.24 11.27 -10.37
N ALA A 63 -6.07 11.39 -11.40
CA ALA A 63 -5.64 11.79 -12.75
C ALA A 63 -5.04 13.19 -12.78
N SER A 64 -5.34 14.03 -11.78
CA SER A 64 -4.76 15.35 -11.58
C SER A 64 -3.33 15.33 -11.04
N THR A 65 -2.78 14.18 -10.64
CA THR A 65 -1.37 14.07 -10.22
C THR A 65 -0.43 14.40 -11.38
N THR A 66 0.66 15.10 -11.09
CA THR A 66 1.72 15.40 -12.07
C THR A 66 2.64 14.19 -12.29
N CYS A 67 3.47 14.22 -13.33
CA CYS A 67 4.45 13.14 -13.55
C CYS A 67 5.44 12.99 -12.38
N SER A 68 5.92 14.11 -11.82
CA SER A 68 6.82 14.08 -10.66
C SER A 68 6.15 13.44 -9.45
N GLN A 69 4.91 13.85 -9.13
CA GLN A 69 4.17 13.26 -8.02
C GLN A 69 3.95 11.75 -8.20
N ARG A 70 3.70 11.29 -9.44
CA ARG A 70 3.60 9.85 -9.72
C ARG A 70 4.90 9.11 -9.47
N SER A 71 6.03 9.67 -9.89
CA SER A 71 7.35 9.13 -9.57
C SER A 71 7.61 9.10 -8.07
N ASP A 72 7.21 10.14 -7.34
CA ASP A 72 7.38 10.21 -5.88
C ASP A 72 6.49 9.19 -5.15
N ILE A 73 5.25 8.98 -5.61
CA ILE A 73 4.34 7.94 -5.10
C ILE A 73 4.94 6.55 -5.31
N GLN A 74 5.45 6.27 -6.52
CA GLN A 74 6.08 5.00 -6.84
C GLN A 74 7.34 4.77 -5.99
N GLY A 75 8.22 5.78 -5.90
CA GLY A 75 9.43 5.68 -5.07
C GLY A 75 9.11 5.49 -3.60
N LYS A 76 8.04 6.11 -3.09
CA LYS A 76 7.58 5.91 -1.71
C LYS A 76 7.07 4.49 -1.47
N HIS A 77 6.33 3.93 -2.42
CA HIS A 77 5.88 2.55 -2.38
C HIS A 77 7.04 1.55 -2.33
N GLU A 78 8.01 1.72 -3.23
CA GLU A 78 9.20 0.86 -3.29
C GLU A 78 10.01 0.96 -1.99
N ALA A 79 10.27 2.19 -1.52
CA ALA A 79 11.02 2.42 -0.28
C ALA A 79 10.33 1.80 0.95
N PHE A 80 9.00 1.83 1.04
CA PHE A 80 8.26 1.19 2.13
C PHE A 80 8.51 -0.32 2.18
N LEU A 81 8.39 -0.99 1.04
CA LEU A 81 8.61 -2.43 0.94
C LEU A 81 10.07 -2.79 1.25
N GLU A 82 11.03 -2.05 0.68
CA GLU A 82 12.45 -2.27 0.93
C GLU A 82 12.82 -2.09 2.41
N GLN A 83 12.33 -1.01 3.03
CA GLN A 83 12.60 -0.73 4.45
C GLN A 83 12.10 -1.88 5.33
N ARG A 84 10.88 -2.38 5.10
CA ARG A 84 10.33 -3.47 5.92
C ARG A 84 11.02 -4.80 5.67
N ARG A 85 11.35 -5.13 4.42
CA ARG A 85 12.14 -6.35 4.10
C ARG A 85 13.49 -6.37 4.82
N SER A 86 14.14 -5.20 4.94
CA SER A 86 15.43 -5.10 5.64
C SER A 86 15.31 -5.37 7.14
N LEU A 87 14.15 -5.07 7.75
CA LEU A 87 13.87 -5.28 9.18
C LEU A 87 13.51 -6.74 9.49
N GLU A 88 13.00 -7.50 8.51
CA GLU A 88 12.51 -8.88 8.68
C GLU A 88 13.57 -9.96 8.36
N SER A 89 14.81 -9.56 8.09
CA SER A 89 15.93 -10.39 7.59
C SER A 89 16.34 -11.61 8.43
N ASP A 90 15.82 -11.79 9.65
CA ASP A 90 16.15 -12.96 10.49
C ASP A 90 15.30 -14.20 10.17
N HIS A 91 14.22 -14.08 9.38
CA HIS A 91 13.40 -15.20 8.94
C HIS A 91 13.34 -15.29 7.42
N VAL A 92 14.05 -16.28 6.87
CA VAL A 92 14.13 -16.60 5.44
C VAL A 92 12.78 -17.16 4.96
N SER A 93 11.81 -16.29 4.71
CA SER A 93 10.68 -16.60 3.84
C SER A 93 10.96 -15.96 2.48
N GLU A 94 10.86 -16.74 1.40
CA GLU A 94 10.98 -16.21 0.03
C GLU A 94 9.95 -15.08 -0.15
N PHE A 95 10.43 -13.85 -0.35
CA PHE A 95 9.56 -12.72 -0.65
C PHE A 95 8.91 -12.94 -2.02
N VAL A 96 7.59 -12.79 -2.09
CA VAL A 96 6.89 -12.74 -3.37
C VAL A 96 7.14 -11.38 -4.00
N ASN A 97 7.51 -11.36 -5.29
CA ASN A 97 7.52 -10.13 -6.08
C ASN A 97 6.10 -9.89 -6.61
N PRO A 98 5.36 -8.89 -6.10
CA PRO A 98 3.99 -8.66 -6.51
C PRO A 98 3.92 -8.10 -7.92
N ILE A 99 2.80 -8.35 -8.60
CA ILE A 99 2.41 -7.57 -9.77
C ILE A 99 1.96 -6.19 -9.28
N ILE A 100 2.47 -5.12 -9.87
CA ILE A 100 2.12 -3.74 -9.48
C ILE A 100 1.50 -3.03 -10.68
N ILE A 101 0.29 -2.52 -10.48
CA ILE A 101 -0.46 -1.78 -11.51
C ILE A 101 -0.81 -0.40 -10.97
N TYR A 102 -0.36 0.64 -11.66
CA TYR A 102 -0.76 2.02 -11.40
C TYR A 102 -1.86 2.44 -12.36
N VAL A 103 -2.97 2.95 -11.81
CA VAL A 103 -4.14 3.38 -12.59
C VAL A 103 -4.43 4.85 -12.30
N LEU A 104 -4.59 5.65 -13.34
CA LEU A 104 -5.05 7.03 -13.20
C LEU A 104 -6.56 7.08 -13.22
N SER A 105 -7.15 7.51 -12.11
CA SER A 105 -8.60 7.64 -11.95
C SER A 105 -9.00 9.11 -11.93
N PRO A 106 -10.04 9.54 -12.67
CA PRO A 106 -10.52 10.92 -12.63
C PRO A 106 -11.05 11.31 -11.26
N ASN A 107 -11.58 10.35 -10.49
CA ASN A 107 -12.09 10.56 -9.14
C ASN A 107 -11.67 9.41 -8.23
N LEU A 108 -11.31 9.74 -7.00
CA LEU A 108 -11.11 8.80 -5.92
C LEU A 108 -12.07 9.16 -4.78
N PRO A 109 -12.50 8.17 -3.97
CA PRO A 109 -13.21 8.45 -2.73
C PRO A 109 -12.37 9.40 -1.85
N LYS A 110 -13.02 10.39 -1.25
CA LYS A 110 -12.41 11.37 -0.34
C LYS A 110 -13.03 11.25 1.04
#